data_AF-Q8LGJ5-F1
#
_entry.id   AF-Q8LGJ5-F1
#
_cell.length_a   1.000
_cell.length_b   1.000
_cell.length_c   1.000
_cell.angle_alpha   90.00
_cell.angle_beta   90.00
_cell.angle_gamma   90.00
#
_symmetry.space_group_name_H-M   'P 1'
#
loop_
_entity.id
_entity.type
_entity.pdbx_description
1 polymer ?
#
loop_
_entity_poly.entity_id
_entity_poly.type
_entity_poly.pdbx_seq_one_letter_code
_entity_poly.pdbx_strand_id
1 'polypeptide(L)'
;MGTDTVMSGRVRKDLSKTNPNGNIPENRSNSRKKIQRRSKKTLICPVQKLFDTCKKVFADGKSGTVPSQENIEMLRAVLDEIKPEDVGVNPKMSYFRSTVTGRSPLVTYLHIYACHRFSICIFCLPPSGVIPLHNHPEMTVFSKLLFGTMHIKSYDWVPDSPQPSSDTRLAKVKVDSDFTAPCDTSILYPADGGNMHCFTAKTACAVLDVIGPPYSDPAGRHCTYYFDYPFSSFSVDGVVVAEEEKEGYAWLKEREEKPEDLTVTALMYSGPTIKE
;
A
#
# COMPACT_ATOMS: atom_id res chain seq x y z
N MET A 1 -14.21 36.14 -6.53
CA MET A 1 -13.22 36.17 -7.61
C MET A 1 -12.64 34.76 -7.68
N GLY A 2 -12.89 33.92 -8.68
CA GLY A 2 -13.50 34.12 -10.00
C GLY A 2 -12.43 34.20 -11.10
N THR A 3 -12.52 33.51 -12.24
CA THR A 3 -13.56 32.58 -12.76
C THR A 3 -12.95 31.65 -13.82
N ASP A 4 -13.48 30.43 -13.98
CA ASP A 4 -13.15 29.56 -15.13
C ASP A 4 -13.58 30.16 -16.48
N THR A 5 -12.95 29.73 -17.57
CA THR A 5 -13.50 29.89 -18.93
C THR A 5 -12.99 28.77 -19.85
N VAL A 6 -13.93 28.02 -20.45
CA VAL A 6 -13.69 27.10 -21.56
C VAL A 6 -14.36 27.67 -22.81
N MET A 7 -13.67 27.63 -23.95
CA MET A 7 -14.21 28.02 -25.26
C MET A 7 -14.22 26.83 -26.21
N SER A 8 -15.28 26.71 -27.01
CA SER A 8 -15.38 25.69 -28.08
C SER A 8 -15.75 26.34 -29.42
N GLY A 9 -15.13 25.88 -30.50
CA GLY A 9 -15.40 26.32 -31.86
C GLY A 9 -16.15 25.26 -32.69
N ARG A 10 -17.13 25.67 -33.50
CA ARG A 10 -17.83 24.83 -34.48
C ARG A 10 -17.72 25.44 -35.88
N VAL A 11 -17.63 24.60 -36.90
CA VAL A 11 -17.88 24.96 -38.31
C VAL A 11 -18.81 23.89 -38.94
N ARG A 12 -19.47 24.21 -40.06
CA ARG A 12 -20.57 23.46 -40.70
C ARG A 12 -20.31 23.23 -42.21
N LYS A 13 -21.26 22.53 -42.87
CA LYS A 13 -21.57 22.46 -44.33
C LYS A 13 -20.78 21.41 -45.15
N ASP A 14 -21.30 20.84 -46.25
CA ASP A 14 -22.62 21.00 -46.93
C ASP A 14 -23.03 19.73 -47.73
N LEU A 15 -24.34 19.61 -48.05
CA LEU A 15 -25.01 19.03 -49.26
C LEU A 15 -24.40 17.79 -49.99
N SER A 16 -25.16 16.76 -50.36
CA SER A 16 -26.22 16.84 -51.41
C SER A 16 -27.02 15.52 -51.63
N LYS A 17 -28.00 15.55 -52.57
CA LYS A 17 -29.03 14.52 -52.93
C LYS A 17 -28.45 13.44 -53.89
N THR A 18 -29.04 12.29 -54.26
CA THR A 18 -30.44 11.74 -54.41
C THR A 18 -30.44 10.21 -54.05
N ASN A 19 -31.31 9.24 -54.41
CA ASN A 19 -32.55 9.09 -55.23
C ASN A 19 -33.35 7.80 -54.80
N PRO A 20 -34.61 7.53 -55.26
CA PRO A 20 -35.41 6.37 -54.85
C PRO A 20 -35.88 5.37 -55.96
N ASN A 21 -36.66 4.36 -55.54
CA ASN A 21 -37.44 3.31 -56.26
C ASN A 21 -36.76 1.98 -56.67
N GLY A 22 -37.47 0.85 -56.43
CA GLY A 22 -37.01 -0.52 -56.72
C GLY A 22 -37.84 -1.67 -56.12
N ASN A 23 -39.14 -1.78 -56.49
CA ASN A 23 -40.06 -2.95 -56.44
C ASN A 23 -39.90 -4.09 -55.40
N ILE A 24 -40.86 -4.13 -54.45
CA ILE A 24 -41.87 -5.20 -54.15
C ILE A 24 -41.46 -6.71 -54.11
N PRO A 25 -42.01 -7.52 -53.16
CA PRO A 25 -41.28 -8.66 -52.57
C PRO A 25 -41.91 -10.06 -52.79
N GLU A 26 -41.22 -11.12 -52.35
CA GLU A 26 -41.89 -12.33 -51.85
C GLU A 26 -41.03 -13.21 -50.89
N ASN A 27 -41.70 -14.21 -50.29
CA ASN A 27 -41.20 -15.38 -49.54
C ASN A 27 -40.55 -15.27 -48.14
N ARG A 28 -41.40 -15.58 -47.14
CA ARG A 28 -41.24 -16.68 -46.15
C ARG A 28 -39.88 -16.84 -45.40
N SER A 29 -39.85 -16.46 -44.12
CA SER A 29 -39.89 -17.45 -43.01
C SER A 29 -39.74 -16.81 -41.61
N ASN A 30 -40.68 -17.10 -40.70
CA ASN A 30 -40.64 -16.59 -39.32
C ASN A 30 -39.78 -17.49 -38.40
N SER A 31 -38.45 -17.28 -38.41
CA SER A 31 -37.55 -17.90 -37.43
C SER A 31 -37.19 -16.91 -36.31
N ARG A 32 -37.87 -17.03 -35.15
CA ARG A 32 -37.59 -16.23 -33.95
C ARG A 32 -36.25 -16.65 -33.30
N LYS A 33 -35.13 -16.20 -33.86
CA LYS A 33 -33.81 -16.34 -33.22
C LYS A 33 -33.78 -15.56 -31.90
N LYS A 34 -33.86 -16.26 -30.76
CA LYS A 34 -33.57 -15.70 -29.43
C LYS A 34 -32.12 -15.20 -29.41
N ILE A 35 -31.92 -13.90 -29.55
CA ILE A 35 -30.62 -13.28 -29.31
C ILE A 35 -30.35 -13.35 -27.80
N GLN A 36 -29.60 -14.36 -27.36
CA GLN A 36 -29.01 -14.36 -26.03
C GLN A 36 -28.06 -13.16 -25.92
N ARG A 37 -28.50 -12.13 -25.19
CA ARG A 37 -27.61 -11.06 -24.72
C ARG A 37 -26.61 -11.67 -23.74
N ARG A 38 -25.48 -12.17 -24.26
CA ARG A 38 -24.26 -12.36 -23.45
C ARG A 38 -23.94 -10.99 -22.85
N SER A 39 -24.11 -10.86 -21.54
CA SER A 39 -23.62 -9.68 -20.83
C SER A 39 -22.09 -9.65 -20.99
N LYS A 40 -21.57 -8.59 -21.60
CA LYS A 40 -20.16 -8.23 -21.36
C LYS A 40 -20.08 -7.92 -19.86
N LYS A 41 -19.52 -8.83 -19.05
CA LYS A 41 -18.98 -8.43 -17.75
C LYS A 41 -17.95 -7.36 -18.05
N THR A 42 -18.20 -6.12 -17.62
CA THR A 42 -17.21 -5.05 -17.68
C THR A 42 -15.99 -5.53 -16.89
N LEU A 43 -14.83 -5.57 -17.53
CA LEU A 43 -13.60 -5.95 -16.83
C LEU A 43 -13.23 -4.80 -15.89
N ILE A 44 -13.47 -4.99 -14.59
CA ILE A 44 -13.07 -4.05 -13.55
C ILE A 44 -11.53 -4.07 -13.52
N CYS A 45 -10.88 -2.91 -13.57
CA CYS A 45 -9.42 -2.85 -13.47
C CYS A 45 -8.97 -3.24 -12.04
N PRO A 46 -7.78 -3.85 -11.85
CA PRO A 46 -7.38 -4.35 -10.53
C PRO A 46 -7.34 -3.28 -9.44
N VAL A 47 -6.99 -2.03 -9.78
CA VAL A 47 -6.99 -0.89 -8.85
C VAL A 47 -8.40 -0.55 -8.34
N GLN A 48 -9.42 -0.59 -9.21
CA GLN A 48 -10.82 -0.42 -8.79
C GLN A 48 -11.28 -1.63 -7.96
N LYS A 49 -10.94 -2.87 -8.36
CA LYS A 49 -11.25 -4.09 -7.59
C LYS A 49 -10.66 -3.99 -6.18
N LEU A 50 -9.43 -3.50 -6.04
CA LEU A 50 -8.78 -3.24 -4.75
C LEU A 50 -9.58 -2.23 -3.93
N PHE A 51 -9.84 -1.05 -4.49
CA PHE A 51 -10.58 0.02 -3.83
C PHE A 51 -11.98 -0.40 -3.36
N ASP A 52 -12.75 -1.06 -4.22
CA ASP A 52 -14.09 -1.60 -3.90
C ASP A 52 -14.01 -2.63 -2.76
N THR A 53 -12.95 -3.44 -2.75
CA THR A 53 -12.68 -4.43 -1.69
C THR A 53 -12.31 -3.75 -0.38
N CYS A 54 -11.39 -2.77 -0.38
CA CYS A 54 -11.03 -1.98 0.80
C CYS A 54 -12.25 -1.27 1.41
N LYS A 55 -13.15 -0.72 0.57
CA LYS A 55 -14.42 -0.13 1.01
C LYS A 55 -15.31 -1.12 1.77
N LYS A 56 -15.40 -2.40 1.39
CA LYS A 56 -16.09 -3.44 2.19
C LYS A 56 -15.30 -3.79 3.46
N VAL A 57 -14.00 -4.04 3.32
CA VAL A 57 -13.15 -4.62 4.38
C VAL A 57 -13.03 -3.71 5.60
N PHE A 58 -12.89 -2.42 5.38
CA PHE A 58 -12.68 -1.43 6.44
C PHE A 58 -13.95 -0.66 6.80
N ALA A 59 -15.15 -1.07 6.36
CA ALA A 59 -16.41 -0.37 6.64
C ALA A 59 -16.77 -0.34 8.14
N ASP A 60 -16.73 -1.51 8.79
CA ASP A 60 -17.45 -1.75 10.04
C ASP A 60 -16.60 -1.56 11.32
N GLY A 61 -17.29 -1.38 12.45
CA GLY A 61 -16.65 -1.22 13.77
C GLY A 61 -16.07 0.17 14.05
N LYS A 62 -15.48 0.33 15.25
CA LYS A 62 -14.80 1.58 15.66
C LYS A 62 -13.45 1.75 14.93
N SER A 63 -12.84 2.93 15.05
CA SER A 63 -11.43 3.11 14.65
C SER A 63 -10.55 2.08 15.38
N GLY A 64 -9.54 1.55 14.69
CA GLY A 64 -8.68 0.48 15.20
C GLY A 64 -9.30 -0.91 15.26
N THR A 65 -10.49 -1.13 14.68
CA THR A 65 -11.06 -2.49 14.57
C THR A 65 -10.33 -3.26 13.47
N VAL A 66 -9.67 -4.36 13.83
CA VAL A 66 -9.10 -5.33 12.87
C VAL A 66 -10.26 -5.96 12.07
N PRO A 67 -10.20 -6.02 10.73
CA PRO A 67 -11.25 -6.67 9.93
C PRO A 67 -11.42 -8.17 10.25
N SER A 68 -12.59 -8.73 9.93
CA SER A 68 -12.83 -10.17 10.05
C SER A 68 -11.92 -10.99 9.13
N GLN A 69 -11.60 -12.23 9.50
CA GLN A 69 -10.69 -13.08 8.71
C GLN A 69 -11.16 -13.30 7.26
N GLU A 70 -12.47 -13.47 7.01
CA GLU A 70 -13.03 -13.51 5.64
C GLU A 70 -12.69 -12.23 4.82
N ASN A 71 -12.73 -11.06 5.47
CA ASN A 71 -12.42 -9.79 4.82
C ASN A 71 -10.90 -9.62 4.63
N ILE A 72 -10.08 -10.13 5.57
CA ILE A 72 -8.61 -10.18 5.44
C ILE A 72 -8.21 -11.06 4.25
N GLU A 73 -8.71 -12.29 4.19
CA GLU A 73 -8.46 -13.25 3.09
C GLU A 73 -8.92 -12.69 1.74
N MET A 74 -10.11 -12.09 1.70
CA MET A 74 -10.66 -11.44 0.51
C MET A 74 -9.80 -10.25 0.03
N LEU A 75 -9.25 -9.43 0.93
CA LEU A 75 -8.35 -8.34 0.55
C LEU A 75 -6.99 -8.87 0.08
N ARG A 76 -6.44 -9.85 0.80
CA ARG A 76 -5.16 -10.48 0.46
C ARG A 76 -5.20 -11.08 -0.94
N ALA A 77 -6.22 -11.90 -1.25
CA ALA A 77 -6.44 -12.48 -2.57
C ALA A 77 -6.79 -11.46 -3.68
N VAL A 78 -7.03 -10.18 -3.34
CA VAL A 78 -7.13 -9.09 -4.31
C VAL A 78 -5.78 -8.41 -4.53
N LEU A 79 -4.97 -8.26 -3.47
CA LEU A 79 -3.61 -7.73 -3.54
C LEU A 79 -2.64 -8.71 -4.22
N ASP A 80 -2.70 -10.01 -3.92
CA ASP A 80 -1.82 -11.06 -4.45
C ASP A 80 -1.78 -11.08 -5.99
N GLU A 81 -2.94 -10.89 -6.63
CA GLU A 81 -3.12 -10.81 -8.08
C GLU A 81 -2.55 -9.52 -8.73
N ILE A 82 -2.25 -8.46 -7.96
CA ILE A 82 -1.81 -7.17 -8.50
C ILE A 82 -0.33 -7.21 -8.92
N LYS A 83 -0.10 -6.69 -10.13
CA LYS A 83 1.23 -6.55 -10.76
C LYS A 83 1.64 -5.07 -10.83
N PRO A 84 2.94 -4.77 -11.03
CA PRO A 84 3.43 -3.40 -11.19
C PRO A 84 2.69 -2.60 -12.25
N GLU A 85 2.35 -3.25 -13.37
CA GLU A 85 1.69 -2.62 -14.51
C GLU A 85 0.24 -2.24 -14.22
N ASP A 86 -0.47 -3.02 -13.41
CA ASP A 86 -1.87 -2.76 -13.04
C ASP A 86 -2.01 -1.45 -12.25
N VAL A 87 -1.02 -1.18 -11.39
CA VAL A 87 -0.89 0.09 -10.66
C VAL A 87 0.02 1.11 -11.37
N GLY A 88 0.47 0.83 -12.60
CA GLY A 88 1.18 1.77 -13.45
C GLY A 88 2.64 2.08 -13.08
N VAL A 89 3.28 1.34 -12.18
CA VAL A 89 4.68 1.56 -11.77
C VAL A 89 5.65 0.60 -12.48
N ASN A 90 6.88 1.05 -12.73
CA ASN A 90 7.94 0.18 -13.25
C ASN A 90 9.35 0.66 -12.86
N PRO A 91 10.37 -0.22 -12.80
CA PRO A 91 11.72 0.14 -12.33
C PRO A 91 12.46 1.22 -13.14
N LYS A 92 11.97 1.60 -14.33
CA LYS A 92 12.60 2.60 -15.20
C LYS A 92 12.14 4.03 -14.89
N MET A 93 11.11 4.22 -14.07
CA MET A 93 10.68 5.56 -13.61
C MET A 93 11.77 6.29 -12.82
N SER A 94 11.70 7.61 -12.74
CA SER A 94 12.65 8.45 -11.99
C SER A 94 12.65 8.17 -10.49
N TYR A 95 11.51 7.75 -9.92
CA TYR A 95 11.30 7.47 -8.49
C TYR A 95 12.26 6.41 -7.92
N PHE A 96 12.82 5.56 -8.78
CA PHE A 96 13.72 4.46 -8.41
C PHE A 96 15.21 4.79 -8.63
N ARG A 97 15.53 6.07 -8.85
CA ARG A 97 16.90 6.57 -9.01
C ARG A 97 17.15 7.73 -8.06
N SER A 98 18.35 7.75 -7.49
CA SER A 98 18.87 8.89 -6.72
C SER A 98 20.24 9.29 -7.26
N THR A 99 20.50 10.60 -7.28
CA THR A 99 21.81 11.21 -7.50
C THR A 99 22.39 11.80 -6.21
N VAL A 100 21.69 11.63 -5.08
CA VAL A 100 22.10 12.12 -3.75
C VAL A 100 23.26 11.28 -3.24
N THR A 101 24.31 11.96 -2.77
CA THR A 101 25.45 11.36 -2.07
C THR A 101 25.45 11.78 -0.60
N GLY A 102 26.16 11.04 0.26
CA GLY A 102 26.36 11.38 1.69
C GLY A 102 25.18 11.08 2.62
N ARG A 103 24.00 10.72 2.11
CA ARG A 103 22.84 10.23 2.87
C ARG A 103 22.07 9.16 2.09
N SER A 104 21.08 8.54 2.71
CA SER A 104 20.15 7.62 2.05
C SER A 104 19.44 8.28 0.86
N PRO A 105 19.23 7.54 -0.24
CA PRO A 105 18.33 7.91 -1.33
C PRO A 105 16.92 8.28 -0.85
N LEU A 106 16.35 9.31 -1.49
CA LEU A 106 14.98 9.75 -1.24
C LEU A 106 13.98 8.66 -1.63
N VAL A 107 12.98 8.44 -0.79
CA VAL A 107 11.82 7.59 -1.10
C VAL A 107 10.76 8.47 -1.79
N THR A 108 9.99 7.91 -2.73
CA THR A 108 8.83 8.60 -3.32
C THR A 108 7.55 7.91 -2.88
N TYR A 109 6.56 8.68 -2.41
CA TYR A 109 5.23 8.18 -2.05
C TYR A 109 4.23 8.55 -3.13
N LEU A 110 3.58 7.54 -3.72
CA LEU A 110 2.51 7.71 -4.69
C LEU A 110 1.17 7.55 -3.99
N HIS A 111 0.43 8.65 -3.85
CA HIS A 111 -0.87 8.64 -3.19
C HIS A 111 -1.97 8.10 -4.13
N ILE A 112 -2.53 6.93 -3.83
CA ILE A 112 -3.64 6.35 -4.62
C ILE A 112 -4.99 6.78 -4.04
N TYR A 113 -5.18 6.62 -2.73
CA TYR A 113 -6.42 7.00 -2.04
C TYR A 113 -6.22 7.17 -0.53
N ALA A 114 -7.03 8.00 0.14
CA ALA A 114 -7.25 7.90 1.58
C ALA A 114 -8.66 8.38 2.00
N CYS A 115 -9.16 7.75 3.05
CA CYS A 115 -10.28 8.22 3.85
C CYS A 115 -10.02 7.92 5.34
N HIS A 116 -10.95 8.30 6.22
CA HIS A 116 -10.80 8.06 7.67
C HIS A 116 -10.83 6.56 8.08
N ARG A 117 -11.08 5.65 7.14
CA ARG A 117 -11.17 4.19 7.36
C ARG A 117 -9.96 3.41 6.81
N PHE A 118 -9.38 3.85 5.71
CA PHE A 118 -8.19 3.25 5.10
C PHE A 118 -7.48 4.21 4.12
N SER A 119 -6.23 3.93 3.80
CA SER A 119 -5.52 4.50 2.64
C SER A 119 -4.90 3.41 1.77
N ILE A 120 -4.59 3.78 0.53
CA ILE A 120 -3.87 2.98 -0.46
C ILE A 120 -2.74 3.85 -1.00
N CYS A 121 -1.51 3.33 -1.01
CA CYS A 121 -0.33 4.05 -1.47
C CYS A 121 0.77 3.12 -1.97
N ILE A 122 1.70 3.66 -2.75
CA ILE A 122 2.92 2.95 -3.15
C ILE A 122 4.15 3.72 -2.68
N PHE A 123 5.04 3.07 -1.94
CA PHE A 123 6.39 3.56 -1.71
C PHE A 123 7.32 3.07 -2.83
N CYS A 124 8.05 3.99 -3.43
CA CYS A 124 9.06 3.75 -4.45
C CYS A 124 10.43 4.06 -3.85
N LEU A 125 11.26 3.02 -3.68
CA LEU A 125 12.58 3.09 -3.07
C LEU A 125 13.64 2.85 -4.15
N PRO A 126 14.58 3.78 -4.37
CA PRO A 126 15.84 3.50 -5.07
C PRO A 126 16.66 2.44 -4.31
N PRO A 127 17.67 1.80 -4.95
CA PRO A 127 18.64 0.98 -4.23
C PRO A 127 19.29 1.78 -3.08
N SER A 128 19.44 1.16 -1.92
CA SER A 128 19.84 1.76 -0.63
C SER A 128 18.85 2.77 -0.03
N GLY A 129 17.66 2.96 -0.61
CA GLY A 129 16.56 3.68 0.01
C GLY A 129 16.03 2.93 1.24
N VAL A 130 15.64 3.68 2.28
CA VAL A 130 15.22 3.14 3.58
C VAL A 130 13.92 3.78 4.02
N ILE A 131 12.98 2.99 4.53
CA ILE A 131 11.92 3.46 5.42
C ILE A 131 12.33 3.02 6.84
N PRO A 132 12.75 3.95 7.72
CA PRO A 132 13.32 3.63 9.03
C PRO A 132 12.36 2.87 9.96
N LEU A 133 12.89 2.32 11.05
CA LEU A 133 12.10 1.54 12.01
C LEU A 133 11.01 2.40 12.67
N HIS A 134 9.74 2.02 12.46
CA HIS A 134 8.56 2.75 12.94
C HIS A 134 7.39 1.81 13.28
N ASN A 135 6.42 2.27 14.09
CA ASN A 135 5.24 1.52 14.55
C ASN A 135 3.95 1.81 13.75
N HIS A 136 2.91 0.99 13.96
CA HIS A 136 1.60 1.11 13.33
C HIS A 136 0.46 1.04 14.39
N PRO A 137 0.33 2.05 15.28
CA PRO A 137 -0.52 1.96 16.47
C PRO A 137 -2.02 1.90 16.12
N GLU A 138 -2.72 0.90 16.65
CA GLU A 138 -4.13 0.58 16.32
C GLU A 138 -4.40 0.28 14.82
N MET A 139 -3.39 -0.11 14.04
CA MET A 139 -3.52 -0.26 12.58
C MET A 139 -3.37 -1.71 12.12
N THR A 140 -4.10 -2.08 11.06
CA THR A 140 -3.87 -3.30 10.27
C THR A 140 -3.32 -2.86 8.91
N VAL A 141 -2.16 -3.37 8.51
CA VAL A 141 -1.52 -3.00 7.23
C VAL A 141 -1.24 -4.24 6.41
N PHE A 142 -1.70 -4.20 5.15
CA PHE A 142 -1.40 -5.21 4.13
C PHE A 142 -0.32 -4.63 3.23
N SER A 143 0.78 -5.36 3.02
CA SER A 143 1.94 -4.86 2.27
C SER A 143 2.37 -5.86 1.19
N LYS A 144 2.65 -5.37 -0.02
CA LYS A 144 3.07 -6.21 -1.15
C LYS A 144 4.25 -5.60 -1.92
N LEU A 145 5.37 -6.33 -1.93
CA LEU A 145 6.51 -6.02 -2.79
C LEU A 145 6.15 -6.32 -4.26
N LEU A 146 5.88 -5.28 -5.03
CA LEU A 146 5.48 -5.36 -6.44
C LEU A 146 6.66 -5.79 -7.33
N PHE A 147 7.84 -5.24 -7.06
CA PHE A 147 9.11 -5.64 -7.68
C PHE A 147 10.30 -5.29 -6.78
N GLY A 148 11.45 -5.90 -7.07
CA GLY A 148 12.74 -5.61 -6.43
C GLY A 148 13.16 -6.65 -5.38
N THR A 149 14.19 -6.31 -4.62
CA THR A 149 14.69 -7.07 -3.46
C THR A 149 14.77 -6.14 -2.27
N MET A 150 13.96 -6.42 -1.25
CA MET A 150 13.83 -5.63 -0.03
C MET A 150 14.33 -6.44 1.16
N HIS A 151 15.21 -5.87 1.97
CA HIS A 151 15.46 -6.38 3.31
C HIS A 151 14.38 -5.83 4.24
N ILE A 152 13.69 -6.71 4.97
CA ILE A 152 12.63 -6.36 5.92
C ILE A 152 13.04 -6.89 7.29
N LYS A 153 13.05 -5.99 8.29
CA LYS A 153 13.22 -6.33 9.70
C LYS A 153 12.00 -5.84 10.48
N SER A 154 11.36 -6.71 11.27
CA SER A 154 10.14 -6.37 12.01
C SER A 154 10.04 -7.03 13.38
N TYR A 155 9.23 -6.43 14.25
CA TYR A 155 9.10 -6.76 15.66
C TYR A 155 7.67 -6.55 16.17
N ASP A 156 7.33 -7.22 17.26
CA ASP A 156 6.22 -6.82 18.14
C ASP A 156 6.72 -6.69 19.58
N TRP A 157 6.02 -5.88 20.38
CA TRP A 157 6.34 -5.68 21.79
C TRP A 157 6.22 -6.98 22.58
N VAL A 158 7.10 -7.18 23.56
CA VAL A 158 6.83 -8.13 24.64
C VAL A 158 5.84 -7.45 25.60
N PRO A 159 4.63 -8.01 25.84
CA PRO A 159 3.68 -7.44 26.78
C PRO A 159 4.25 -7.44 28.20
N ASP A 160 3.91 -6.40 28.98
CA ASP A 160 4.19 -6.28 30.42
C ASP A 160 5.65 -6.47 30.87
N SER A 161 6.61 -6.39 29.94
CA SER A 161 8.04 -6.52 30.23
C SER A 161 8.60 -5.30 30.99
N PRO A 162 9.52 -5.50 31.96
CA PRO A 162 10.37 -4.43 32.51
C PRO A 162 11.11 -3.63 31.42
N GLN A 163 11.41 -2.36 31.72
CA GLN A 163 11.96 -1.37 30.78
C GLN A 163 13.15 -0.64 31.41
N PRO A 164 14.28 -0.43 30.71
CA PRO A 164 15.44 0.31 31.23
C PRO A 164 15.18 1.82 31.34
N SER A 165 14.24 2.35 30.55
CA SER A 165 13.79 3.75 30.58
C SER A 165 12.41 3.87 29.93
N SER A 166 11.68 4.95 30.22
CA SER A 166 10.30 5.17 29.73
C SER A 166 10.16 5.26 28.21
N ASP A 167 11.27 5.42 27.50
CA ASP A 167 11.36 5.52 26.04
C ASP A 167 11.92 4.25 25.37
N THR A 168 12.24 3.20 26.13
CA THR A 168 12.96 2.01 25.63
C THR A 168 12.30 0.73 26.09
N ARG A 169 11.87 -0.11 25.14
CA ARG A 169 10.99 -1.27 25.41
C ARG A 169 11.50 -2.54 24.74
N LEU A 170 11.21 -3.69 25.35
CA LEU A 170 11.59 -5.01 24.84
C LEU A 170 10.65 -5.43 23.71
N ALA A 171 11.21 -5.89 22.59
CA ALA A 171 10.47 -6.40 21.45
C ALA A 171 11.05 -7.73 20.97
N LYS A 172 10.19 -8.61 20.42
CA LYS A 172 10.60 -9.88 19.81
C LYS A 172 10.69 -9.70 18.30
N VAL A 173 11.78 -10.18 17.69
CA VAL A 173 11.96 -10.22 16.23
C VAL A 173 10.88 -11.14 15.63
N LYS A 174 10.21 -10.67 14.58
CA LYS A 174 9.22 -11.43 13.80
C LYS A 174 9.71 -11.75 12.39
N VAL A 175 10.46 -10.83 11.77
CA VAL A 175 11.11 -11.01 10.47
C VAL A 175 12.48 -10.33 10.52
N ASP A 176 13.51 -10.95 9.92
CA ASP A 176 14.79 -10.33 9.59
C ASP A 176 15.32 -11.04 8.32
N SER A 177 14.94 -10.56 7.13
CA SER A 177 15.17 -11.31 5.88
C SER A 177 15.09 -10.51 4.58
N ASP A 178 15.62 -11.10 3.51
CA ASP A 178 15.51 -10.60 2.13
C ASP A 178 14.29 -11.19 1.40
N PHE A 179 13.43 -10.31 0.91
CA PHE A 179 12.28 -10.64 0.07
C PHE A 179 12.57 -10.19 -1.35
N THR A 180 12.48 -11.09 -2.32
CA THR A 180 12.65 -10.78 -3.75
C THR A 180 11.36 -11.10 -4.51
N ALA A 181 10.85 -10.13 -5.25
CA ALA A 181 9.61 -10.28 -5.99
C ALA A 181 9.70 -11.33 -7.12
N PRO A 182 8.63 -12.06 -7.44
CA PRO A 182 7.26 -11.92 -6.91
C PRO A 182 7.13 -12.39 -5.46
N CYS A 183 6.39 -11.61 -4.67
CA CYS A 183 6.02 -11.97 -3.30
C CYS A 183 4.50 -11.87 -3.14
N ASP A 184 3.96 -12.77 -2.31
CA ASP A 184 2.60 -12.66 -1.78
C ASP A 184 2.51 -11.50 -0.77
N THR A 185 1.29 -11.05 -0.51
CA THR A 185 1.00 -9.95 0.41
C THR A 185 1.26 -10.38 1.86
N SER A 186 2.01 -9.59 2.63
CA SER A 186 2.15 -9.73 4.08
C SER A 186 1.09 -8.92 4.83
N ILE A 187 0.89 -9.21 6.12
CA ILE A 187 -0.04 -8.46 6.98
C ILE A 187 0.56 -8.28 8.37
N LEU A 188 0.42 -7.07 8.92
CA LEU A 188 0.62 -6.77 10.33
C LEU A 188 -0.68 -6.28 10.97
N TYR A 189 -0.76 -6.45 12.29
CA TYR A 189 -1.89 -6.13 13.16
C TYR A 189 -1.45 -5.14 14.26
N PRO A 190 -2.37 -4.59 15.08
CA PRO A 190 -2.01 -3.63 16.13
C PRO A 190 -1.01 -4.10 17.21
N ALA A 191 -0.76 -5.40 17.32
CA ALA A 191 0.16 -6.01 18.29
C ALA A 191 0.71 -7.40 17.85
N ASP A 192 0.61 -7.75 16.57
CA ASP A 192 1.16 -9.00 16.01
C ASP A 192 1.49 -8.84 14.52
N GLY A 193 2.23 -9.79 13.93
CA GLY A 193 2.65 -9.76 12.52
C GLY A 193 3.83 -8.82 12.21
N GLY A 194 4.43 -8.20 13.22
CA GLY A 194 5.54 -7.25 13.09
C GLY A 194 5.07 -5.80 12.96
N ASN A 195 4.33 -5.30 13.95
CA ASN A 195 3.78 -3.94 13.97
C ASN A 195 4.85 -2.85 13.81
N MET A 196 6.04 -3.06 14.41
CA MET A 196 7.20 -2.22 14.14
C MET A 196 8.02 -2.82 13.03
N HIS A 197 8.30 -2.06 11.95
CA HIS A 197 9.18 -2.56 10.88
C HIS A 197 10.08 -1.49 10.25
N CYS A 198 11.14 -1.96 9.60
CA CYS A 198 12.09 -1.19 8.81
C CYS A 198 12.27 -1.88 7.44
N PHE A 199 12.19 -1.10 6.36
CA PHE A 199 12.42 -1.57 4.99
C PHE A 199 13.72 -0.97 4.45
N THR A 200 14.60 -1.79 3.87
CA THR A 200 15.86 -1.36 3.26
C THR A 200 16.02 -1.99 1.87
N ALA A 201 15.94 -1.17 0.83
CA ALA A 201 15.88 -1.62 -0.56
C ALA A 201 17.28 -2.02 -1.07
N LYS A 202 17.50 -3.31 -1.37
CA LYS A 202 18.76 -3.79 -1.97
C LYS A 202 18.83 -3.55 -3.48
N THR A 203 17.67 -3.46 -4.13
CA THR A 203 17.53 -3.00 -5.53
C THR A 203 16.45 -1.91 -5.63
N ALA A 204 16.11 -1.46 -6.84
CA ALA A 204 14.93 -0.62 -7.04
C ALA A 204 13.67 -1.39 -6.62
N CYS A 205 12.93 -0.90 -5.62
CA CYS A 205 11.78 -1.60 -5.04
C CYS A 205 10.52 -0.73 -5.08
N ALA A 206 9.37 -1.34 -5.37
CA ALA A 206 8.06 -0.73 -5.20
C ALA A 206 7.22 -1.58 -4.25
N VAL A 207 6.67 -0.97 -3.21
CA VAL A 207 5.81 -1.62 -2.21
C VAL A 207 4.42 -0.97 -2.25
N LEU A 208 3.38 -1.78 -2.44
CA LEU A 208 1.98 -1.36 -2.36
C LEU A 208 1.46 -1.66 -0.96
N ASP A 209 1.01 -0.63 -0.25
CA ASP A 209 0.44 -0.75 1.09
C ASP A 209 -1.04 -0.35 1.10
N VAL A 210 -1.82 -1.10 1.88
CA VAL A 210 -3.19 -0.75 2.27
C VAL A 210 -3.24 -0.66 3.79
N ILE A 211 -3.51 0.54 4.28
CA ILE A 211 -3.30 0.94 5.68
C ILE A 211 -4.65 1.26 6.31
N GLY A 212 -5.11 0.45 7.27
CA GLY A 212 -6.45 0.54 7.84
C GLY A 212 -6.50 0.55 9.37
N PRO A 213 -6.89 1.67 10.01
CA PRO A 213 -7.01 3.03 9.46
C PRO A 213 -5.63 3.66 9.15
N PRO A 214 -5.55 4.84 8.50
CA PRO A 214 -4.31 5.59 8.39
C PRO A 214 -3.84 6.17 9.74
N TYR A 215 -2.57 6.61 9.79
CA TYR A 215 -2.06 7.52 10.82
C TYR A 215 -2.93 8.77 10.94
N SER A 216 -3.05 9.32 12.15
CA SER A 216 -3.81 10.53 12.43
C SER A 216 -3.50 11.07 13.82
N ASP A 217 -2.72 12.15 13.90
CA ASP A 217 -2.37 12.80 15.17
C ASP A 217 -3.59 13.27 15.98
N PRO A 218 -4.66 13.86 15.37
CA PRO A 218 -5.88 14.21 16.09
C PRO A 218 -6.65 13.01 16.67
N ALA A 219 -6.28 11.79 16.29
CA ALA A 219 -6.86 10.54 16.79
C ALA A 219 -5.82 9.66 17.52
N GLY A 220 -4.68 10.22 17.93
CA GLY A 220 -3.64 9.54 18.74
C GLY A 220 -2.80 8.47 18.00
N ARG A 221 -3.00 8.27 16.69
CA ARG A 221 -2.24 7.31 15.90
C ARG A 221 -1.08 7.99 15.19
N HIS A 222 -0.07 8.34 15.97
CA HIS A 222 1.18 8.93 15.51
C HIS A 222 2.07 7.87 14.82
N CYS A 223 2.94 8.29 13.91
CA CYS A 223 4.05 7.45 13.48
C CYS A 223 5.23 7.69 14.45
N THR A 224 5.56 6.70 15.27
CA THR A 224 6.72 6.78 16.19
C THR A 224 7.89 6.05 15.56
N TYR A 225 9.07 6.68 15.54
CA TYR A 225 10.30 6.06 15.07
C TYR A 225 11.14 5.52 16.22
N TYR A 226 11.97 4.52 15.91
CA TYR A 226 12.82 3.84 16.89
C TYR A 226 14.28 3.71 16.41
N PHE A 227 15.17 3.45 17.36
CA PHE A 227 16.44 2.74 17.14
C PHE A 227 16.33 1.33 17.75
N ASP A 228 16.74 0.29 17.03
CA ASP A 228 16.89 -1.05 17.58
C ASP A 228 18.31 -1.31 18.13
N TYR A 229 18.37 -1.95 19.30
CA TYR A 229 19.60 -2.40 19.93
C TYR A 229 19.50 -3.91 20.24
N PRO A 230 20.57 -4.71 20.05
CA PRO A 230 20.58 -6.12 20.45
C PRO A 230 20.20 -6.29 21.93
N PHE A 231 19.52 -7.40 22.29
CA PHE A 231 19.11 -7.69 23.66
C PHE A 231 20.20 -7.46 24.72
N SER A 232 21.45 -7.86 24.41
CA SER A 232 22.63 -7.71 25.27
C SER A 232 23.08 -6.28 25.55
N SER A 233 22.46 -5.28 24.92
CA SER A 233 22.80 -3.86 25.10
C SER A 233 22.27 -3.26 26.41
N PHE A 234 21.25 -3.89 27.02
CA PHE A 234 20.67 -3.47 28.29
C PHE A 234 20.44 -4.69 29.19
N SER A 235 21.03 -4.68 30.39
CA SER A 235 20.73 -5.64 31.46
C SER A 235 19.63 -5.05 32.34
N VAL A 236 18.48 -5.72 32.45
CA VAL A 236 17.28 -5.19 33.13
C VAL A 236 16.75 -6.23 34.11
N ASP A 237 16.60 -5.82 35.37
CA ASP A 237 16.10 -6.72 36.43
C ASP A 237 14.70 -7.24 36.10
N GLY A 238 14.50 -8.55 36.34
CA GLY A 238 13.26 -9.26 35.99
C GLY A 238 13.15 -9.72 34.54
N VAL A 239 14.10 -9.37 33.66
CA VAL A 239 14.14 -9.88 32.27
C VAL A 239 15.18 -11.00 32.15
N VAL A 240 14.71 -12.23 31.96
CA VAL A 240 15.57 -13.40 31.72
C VAL A 240 15.19 -14.04 30.39
N VAL A 241 16.16 -14.19 29.50
CA VAL A 241 16.06 -14.80 28.18
C VAL A 241 17.24 -15.76 28.03
N ALA A 242 16.99 -16.99 27.56
CA ALA A 242 18.03 -17.99 27.33
C ALA A 242 19.03 -17.51 26.26
N GLU A 243 20.32 -17.87 26.35
CA GLU A 243 21.37 -17.35 25.47
C GLU A 243 21.04 -17.57 23.98
N GLU A 244 20.53 -18.75 23.65
CA GLU A 244 20.08 -19.17 22.33
C GLU A 244 18.85 -18.42 21.79
N GLU A 245 18.07 -17.76 22.66
CA GLU A 245 16.93 -16.95 22.23
C GLU A 245 17.27 -15.45 22.06
N LYS A 246 18.41 -14.96 22.58
CA LYS A 246 18.69 -13.52 22.67
C LYS A 246 18.73 -12.79 21.32
N GLU A 247 19.15 -13.47 20.26
CA GLU A 247 19.13 -12.91 18.89
C GLU A 247 17.70 -12.66 18.38
N GLY A 248 16.71 -13.38 18.94
CA GLY A 248 15.29 -13.19 18.67
C GLY A 248 14.63 -12.02 19.42
N TYR A 249 15.40 -11.20 20.17
CA TYR A 249 14.88 -10.03 20.88
C TYR A 249 15.76 -8.78 20.68
N ALA A 250 15.13 -7.62 20.77
CA ALA A 250 15.80 -6.31 20.71
C ALA A 250 15.17 -5.33 21.71
N TRP A 251 15.96 -4.33 22.09
CA TRP A 251 15.46 -3.14 22.78
C TRP A 251 15.21 -2.06 21.73
N LEU A 252 13.95 -1.65 21.58
CA LEU A 252 13.57 -0.54 20.71
C LEU A 252 13.44 0.73 21.55
N LYS A 253 14.24 1.75 21.22
CA LYS A 253 14.25 3.06 21.86
C LYS A 253 13.57 4.08 20.96
N GLU A 254 12.55 4.77 21.46
CA GLU A 254 11.87 5.87 20.78
C GLU A 254 12.86 7.01 20.47
N ARG A 255 12.64 7.65 19.33
CA ARG A 255 13.43 8.80 18.87
C ARG A 255 12.54 9.83 18.18
N GLU A 256 13.03 11.06 18.15
CA GLU A 256 12.47 12.11 17.31
C GLU A 256 12.52 11.71 15.82
N GLU A 257 11.49 12.11 15.09
CA GLU A 257 11.48 12.13 13.62
C GLU A 257 12.53 13.11 13.11
N LYS A 258 13.23 12.73 12.04
CA LYS A 258 14.31 13.50 11.42
C LYS A 258 13.95 13.90 9.99
N PRO A 259 14.55 14.99 9.45
CA PRO A 259 14.40 15.35 8.04
C PRO A 259 14.80 14.24 7.06
N GLU A 260 15.67 13.31 7.48
CA GLU A 260 16.05 12.12 6.72
C GLU A 260 14.93 11.06 6.63
N ASP A 261 14.07 10.96 7.65
CA ASP A 261 12.91 10.06 7.65
C ASP A 261 11.82 10.62 6.74
N LEU A 262 11.61 11.94 6.81
CA LEU A 262 10.74 12.74 5.95
C LEU A 262 11.29 12.91 4.51
N THR A 263 12.23 12.08 4.04
CA THR A 263 12.73 12.10 2.65
C THR A 263 11.71 11.57 1.61
N VAL A 264 10.46 11.42 2.02
CA VAL A 264 9.31 10.97 1.24
C VAL A 264 8.79 12.10 0.35
N THR A 265 9.18 12.09 -0.93
CA THR A 265 8.58 13.00 -1.92
C THR A 265 7.18 12.49 -2.29
N ALA A 266 6.14 13.16 -1.81
CA ALA A 266 4.76 12.84 -2.18
C ALA A 266 4.46 13.31 -3.62
N LEU A 267 4.00 12.40 -4.48
CA LEU A 267 3.58 12.68 -5.84
C LEU A 267 2.19 12.12 -6.12
N MET A 268 1.46 12.80 -7.00
CA MET A 268 0.16 12.33 -7.47
C MET A 268 0.32 11.05 -8.28
N TYR A 269 -0.50 10.05 -7.96
CA TYR A 269 -0.59 8.79 -8.68
C TYR A 269 -1.04 9.00 -10.14
N SER A 270 -0.39 8.30 -11.06
CA SER A 270 -0.57 8.45 -12.52
C SER A 270 -1.03 7.17 -13.23
N GLY A 271 -1.35 6.11 -12.47
CA GLY A 271 -1.93 4.87 -13.00
C GLY A 271 -3.45 4.94 -13.21
N PRO A 272 -4.14 3.79 -13.37
CA PRO A 272 -5.57 3.72 -13.66
C PRO A 272 -6.44 4.42 -12.60
N THR A 273 -7.28 5.36 -13.04
CA THR A 273 -8.14 6.18 -12.17
C THR A 273 -9.20 5.35 -11.45
N ILE A 274 -9.28 5.50 -10.13
CA ILE A 274 -10.37 4.98 -9.28
C ILE A 274 -11.63 5.83 -9.47
N LYS A 275 -12.80 5.19 -9.36
CA LYS A 275 -14.11 5.85 -9.23
C LYS A 275 -14.65 5.61 -7.83
N GLU A 276 -14.98 6.68 -7.13
CA GLU A 276 -15.57 6.63 -5.78
C GLU A 276 -17.06 6.33 -5.77
#